data_AF-A0A139WPY4-F1
#
_entry.id   AF-A0A139WPY4-F1
#
_cell.length_a   1.000
_cell.length_b   1.000
_cell.length_c   1.000
_cell.angle_alpha   90.00
_cell.angle_beta   90.00
_cell.angle_gamma   90.00
#
_symmetry.space_group_name_H-M   'P 1'
#
loop_
_entity.id
_entity.type
_entity.pdbx_description
1 polymer ?
#
loop_
_entity_poly.entity_id
_entity_poly.type
_entity_poly.pdbx_seq_one_letter_code
_entity_poly.pdbx_strand_id
1 'polypeptide(L)'
;MPAKIPDEVVAQILAESDYYTDVQLSARWGVSVRSIERYRKRATEDPVLTGIVGQKRKILQEQWSVNATACLNAALIEMRRRFSLAATKENAEMILAIAASVKIVGELRIAIDALRDTD
;
A
#
# COMPACT_ATOMS: atom_id res chain seq x y z
N MET A 1 26.93 -16.97 13.29
CA MET A 1 25.95 -17.06 12.19
C MET A 1 25.04 -15.85 12.28
N PRO A 2 24.74 -15.12 11.18
CA PRO A 2 23.77 -14.04 11.24
C PRO A 2 22.43 -14.59 11.72
N ALA A 3 21.74 -13.86 12.59
CA ALA A 3 20.46 -14.28 13.14
C ALA A 3 19.45 -14.52 12.00
N LYS A 4 18.72 -15.64 12.06
CA LYS A 4 17.65 -15.93 11.12
C LYS A 4 16.57 -14.85 11.27
N ILE A 5 16.20 -14.20 10.17
CA ILE A 5 15.09 -13.24 10.17
C ILE A 5 13.80 -13.99 10.58
N PRO A 6 12.99 -13.46 11.52
CA PRO A 6 11.76 -14.10 11.96
C PRO A 6 10.77 -14.33 10.82
N ASP A 7 10.01 -15.41 10.90
CA ASP A 7 9.06 -15.80 9.86
C ASP A 7 7.93 -14.78 9.68
N GLU A 8 7.53 -14.11 10.76
CA GLU A 8 6.61 -12.96 10.73
C GLU A 8 7.13 -11.81 9.86
N VAL A 9 8.44 -11.51 9.94
CA VAL A 9 9.06 -10.45 9.15
C VAL A 9 9.15 -10.87 7.69
N VAL A 10 9.54 -12.12 7.42
CA VAL A 10 9.55 -12.67 6.07
C VAL A 10 8.15 -12.62 5.45
N ALA A 11 7.13 -13.03 6.22
CA ALA A 11 5.75 -13.02 5.77
C ALA A 11 5.25 -11.61 5.44
N GLN A 12 5.61 -10.61 6.25
CA GLN A 12 5.28 -9.21 5.99
C GLN A 12 5.95 -8.70 4.70
N ILE A 13 7.25 -8.98 4.51
CA ILE A 13 7.98 -8.60 3.27
C ILE A 13 7.30 -9.21 2.04
N LEU A 14 6.93 -10.49 2.11
CA LEU A 14 6.30 -11.19 1.00
C LEU A 14 4.87 -10.69 0.73
N ALA A 15 4.11 -10.37 1.76
CA ALA A 15 2.78 -9.79 1.60
C ALA A 15 2.82 -8.39 0.95
N GLU A 16 3.84 -7.59 1.27
CA GLU A 16 4.06 -6.28 0.64
C GLU A 16 4.50 -6.37 -0.84
N SER A 17 4.94 -7.55 -1.31
CA SER A 17 5.39 -7.73 -2.69
C SER A 17 4.30 -7.65 -3.75
N ASP A 18 3.03 -7.65 -3.33
CA ASP A 18 1.89 -7.39 -4.22
C ASP A 18 1.80 -5.89 -4.58
N TYR A 19 2.46 -5.00 -3.83
CA TYR A 19 2.38 -3.55 -3.96
C TYR A 19 3.71 -2.87 -4.34
N TYR A 20 4.83 -3.54 -4.07
CA TYR A 20 6.17 -2.99 -4.28
C TYR A 20 7.05 -3.94 -5.09
N THR A 21 7.93 -3.34 -5.89
CA THR A 21 8.98 -4.09 -6.59
C THR A 21 10.05 -4.60 -5.62
N ASP A 22 10.82 -5.60 -6.02
CA ASP A 22 11.89 -6.16 -5.18
C ASP A 22 12.96 -5.14 -4.79
N VAL A 23 13.24 -4.16 -5.66
CA VAL A 23 14.16 -3.07 -5.36
C VAL A 23 13.61 -2.17 -4.25
N GLN A 24 12.31 -1.84 -4.32
CA GLN A 24 11.64 -1.03 -3.29
C GLN A 24 11.57 -1.78 -1.95
N LEU A 25 11.21 -3.07 -1.98
CA LEU A 25 11.21 -3.90 -0.78
C LEU A 25 12.60 -4.06 -0.17
N SER A 26 13.61 -4.26 -1.02
CA SER A 26 15.02 -4.37 -0.61
C SER A 26 15.47 -3.13 0.15
N ALA A 27 15.19 -1.95 -0.41
CA ALA A 27 15.50 -0.67 0.24
C ALA A 27 14.72 -0.47 1.55
N ARG A 28 13.41 -0.79 1.54
CA ARG A 28 12.52 -0.61 2.70
C ARG A 28 12.88 -1.49 3.89
N TRP A 29 13.25 -2.74 3.63
CA TRP A 29 13.45 -3.76 4.67
C TRP A 29 14.93 -4.04 4.97
N GLY A 30 15.86 -3.38 4.28
CA GLY A 30 17.29 -3.58 4.48
C GLY A 30 17.77 -4.99 4.11
N VAL A 31 17.07 -5.66 3.20
CA VAL A 31 17.42 -7.01 2.72
C VAL A 31 17.83 -6.94 1.25
N SER A 32 18.62 -7.88 0.76
CA SER A 32 18.95 -7.93 -0.67
C SER A 32 17.79 -8.50 -1.50
N VAL A 33 17.69 -8.11 -2.78
CA VAL A 33 16.74 -8.68 -3.75
C VAL A 33 16.81 -10.22 -3.77
N ARG A 34 18.04 -10.76 -3.77
CA ARG A 34 18.26 -12.22 -3.71
C ARG A 34 17.70 -12.87 -2.44
N SER A 35 17.57 -12.13 -1.34
CA SER A 35 16.93 -12.62 -0.12
C SER A 35 15.42 -12.70 -0.28
N ILE A 36 14.80 -11.73 -0.95
CA ILE A 36 13.36 -11.74 -1.27
C ILE A 36 13.03 -12.94 -2.17
N GLU A 37 13.84 -13.21 -3.20
CA GLU A 37 13.67 -14.40 -4.06
C GLU A 37 13.75 -15.71 -3.24
N ARG A 38 14.72 -15.81 -2.32
CA ARG A 38 14.83 -16.96 -1.41
C ARG A 38 13.63 -17.08 -0.49
N TYR A 39 13.08 -15.98 0.00
CA TYR A 39 11.88 -15.98 0.82
C TYR A 39 10.67 -16.50 0.04
N ARG A 40 10.51 -16.11 -1.24
CA ARG A 40 9.45 -16.65 -2.11
C ARG A 40 9.58 -18.15 -2.29
N LYS A 41 10.78 -18.63 -2.62
CA LYS A 41 11.05 -20.06 -2.76
C LYS A 41 10.74 -20.81 -1.46
N ARG A 42 11.18 -20.26 -0.32
CA ARG A 42 10.90 -20.85 0.98
C ARG A 42 9.40 -20.89 1.27
N ALA A 43 8.65 -19.82 0.97
CA ALA A 43 7.21 -19.79 1.18
C ALA A 43 6.52 -20.92 0.40
N THR A 44 6.94 -21.20 -0.85
CA THR A 44 6.37 -22.31 -1.63
C THR A 44 6.62 -23.70 -1.03
N GLU A 45 7.64 -23.85 -0.19
CA GLU A 45 8.04 -25.13 0.41
C GLU A 45 7.58 -25.28 1.87
N ASP A 46 7.25 -24.17 2.55
CA ASP A 46 6.92 -24.09 3.98
C ASP A 46 5.43 -23.71 4.16
N PRO A 47 4.53 -24.68 4.45
CA PRO A 47 3.10 -24.43 4.59
C PRO A 47 2.76 -23.45 5.72
N VAL A 48 3.57 -23.42 6.79
CA VAL A 48 3.36 -22.50 7.91
C VAL A 48 3.63 -21.07 7.46
N LEU A 49 4.77 -20.84 6.79
CA LEU A 49 5.10 -19.52 6.24
C LEU A 49 4.06 -19.08 5.20
N THR A 50 3.59 -19.99 4.33
CA THR A 50 2.51 -19.70 3.38
C THR A 50 1.24 -19.23 4.09
N GLY A 51 0.84 -19.91 5.18
CA GLY A 51 -0.32 -19.53 5.98
C GLY A 51 -0.19 -18.11 6.54
N ILE A 52 0.98 -17.77 7.11
CA ILE A 52 1.23 -16.44 7.67
C ILE A 52 1.22 -15.37 6.56
N VAL A 53 1.85 -15.64 5.40
CA VAL A 53 1.82 -14.73 4.23
C VAL A 53 0.38 -14.45 3.79
N GLY A 54 -0.46 -15.49 3.69
CA GLY A 54 -1.87 -15.34 3.33
C GLY A 54 -2.64 -14.44 4.30
N GLN A 55 -2.40 -14.61 5.61
CA GLN A 55 -3.01 -13.75 6.63
C GLN A 55 -2.54 -12.29 6.51
N LYS A 56 -1.23 -12.05 6.33
CA LYS A 56 -0.69 -10.68 6.15
C LYS A 56 -1.24 -10.01 4.89
N ARG A 57 -1.36 -10.74 3.79
CA ARG A 57 -2.00 -10.23 2.56
C ARG A 57 -3.43 -9.81 2.78
N LYS A 58 -4.23 -10.65 3.46
CA LYS A 58 -5.62 -10.32 3.78
C LYS A 58 -5.70 -9.05 4.63
N ILE A 59 -4.85 -8.92 5.66
CA ILE A 59 -4.78 -7.72 6.50
C ILE A 59 -4.43 -6.48 5.66
N LEU A 60 -3.45 -6.56 4.76
CA LEU A 60 -3.09 -5.43 3.88
C LEU A 60 -4.23 -5.05 2.93
N GLN A 61 -4.94 -6.04 2.38
CA GLN A 61 -6.11 -5.81 1.54
C GLN A 61 -7.27 -5.16 2.32
N GLU A 62 -7.50 -5.54 3.56
CA GLU A 62 -8.51 -4.91 4.43
C GLU A 62 -8.10 -3.48 4.80
N GLN A 63 -6.82 -3.26 5.09
CA GLN A 63 -6.25 -1.94 5.37
C GLN A 63 -6.30 -1.00 4.16
N TRP A 64 -6.42 -1.50 2.93
CA TRP A 64 -6.60 -0.66 1.75
C TRP A 64 -7.78 0.30 1.91
N SER A 65 -8.92 -0.20 2.39
CA SER A 65 -10.11 0.63 2.61
C SER A 65 -9.81 1.73 3.62
N VAL A 66 -9.14 1.41 4.72
CA VAL A 66 -8.77 2.39 5.75
C VAL A 66 -7.80 3.43 5.19
N ASN A 67 -6.79 2.99 4.43
CA ASN A 67 -5.78 3.85 3.84
C ASN A 67 -6.36 4.77 2.76
N ALA A 68 -7.29 4.27 1.94
CA ALA A 68 -8.00 5.07 0.94
C ALA A 68 -8.80 6.19 1.60
N THR A 69 -9.56 5.89 2.66
CA THR A 69 -10.29 6.91 3.43
C THR A 69 -9.35 7.93 4.08
N ALA A 70 -8.24 7.48 4.67
CA ALA A 70 -7.25 8.37 5.26
C ALA A 70 -6.62 9.31 4.22
N CYS A 71 -6.29 8.78 3.03
CA CYS A 71 -5.75 9.56 1.91
C CYS A 71 -6.74 10.62 1.43
N LEU A 72 -8.02 10.25 1.23
CA LEU A 72 -9.07 11.18 0.83
C LEU A 72 -9.26 12.29 1.87
N ASN A 73 -9.27 11.97 3.16
CA ASN A 73 -9.37 12.95 4.24
C ASN A 73 -8.18 13.92 4.25
N ALA A 74 -6.95 13.41 4.13
CA ALA A 74 -5.75 14.25 4.06
C ALA A 74 -5.79 15.20 2.87
N ALA A 75 -6.23 14.71 1.71
CA ALA A 75 -6.36 15.53 0.51
C ALA A 75 -7.41 16.62 0.66
N LEU A 76 -8.57 16.34 1.27
CA LEU A 76 -9.61 17.34 1.55
C LEU A 76 -9.12 18.43 2.50
N ILE A 77 -8.37 18.06 3.55
CA ILE A 77 -7.76 19.02 4.48
C ILE A 77 -6.79 19.94 3.73
N GLU A 78 -5.91 19.37 2.90
CA GLU A 78 -4.91 20.13 2.15
C GLU A 78 -5.56 21.03 1.09
N MET A 79 -6.59 20.56 0.40
CA MET A 79 -7.40 21.38 -0.51
C MET A 79 -8.01 22.56 0.22
N ARG A 80 -8.67 22.35 1.36
CA ARG A 80 -9.29 23.43 2.15
C ARG A 80 -8.25 24.47 2.56
N ARG A 81 -7.08 24.04 3.02
CA ARG A 81 -5.97 24.91 3.39
C ARG A 81 -5.50 25.76 2.21
N ARG A 82 -5.33 25.16 1.03
CA ARG A 82 -4.88 25.86 -0.18
C ARG A 82 -5.96 26.77 -0.76
N PHE A 83 -7.22 26.39 -0.68
CA PHE A 83 -8.34 27.20 -1.13
C PHE A 83 -8.43 28.50 -0.34
N SER A 84 -8.19 28.45 0.98
CA SER A 84 -8.09 29.67 1.81
C SER A 84 -6.88 30.56 1.50
N LEU A 85 -5.90 30.05 0.73
CA LEU A 85 -4.67 30.75 0.34
C LEU A 85 -4.60 31.02 -1.17
N ALA A 86 -5.66 30.69 -1.93
CA ALA A 86 -5.67 30.71 -3.39
C ALA A 86 -5.76 32.14 -3.94
N ALA A 87 -4.65 32.87 -3.90
CA ALA A 87 -4.48 34.17 -4.56
C ALA A 87 -3.63 34.09 -5.84
N THR A 88 -3.04 32.92 -6.12
CA THR A 88 -2.06 32.73 -7.21
C THR A 88 -2.44 31.57 -8.12
N LYS A 89 -1.98 31.63 -9.38
CA LYS A 89 -2.16 30.57 -10.38
C LYS A 89 -1.57 29.22 -9.93
N GLU A 90 -0.42 29.25 -9.25
CA GLU A 90 0.25 28.07 -8.70
C GLU A 90 -0.63 27.34 -7.67
N ASN A 91 -1.32 28.08 -6.79
CA ASN A 91 -2.25 27.49 -5.83
C ASN A 91 -3.45 26.83 -6.53
N ALA A 92 -3.95 27.43 -7.62
CA ALA A 92 -5.02 26.83 -8.43
C ALA A 92 -4.57 25.54 -9.12
N GLU A 93 -3.38 25.52 -9.73
CA GLU A 93 -2.80 24.34 -10.37
C GLU A 93 -2.60 23.19 -9.36
N MET A 94 -2.11 23.50 -8.16
CA MET A 94 -1.89 22.49 -7.14
C MET A 94 -3.21 21.96 -6.54
N ILE A 95 -4.26 22.80 -6.42
CA ILE A 95 -5.61 22.33 -6.06
C ILE A 95 -6.16 21.37 -7.13
N LEU A 96 -5.99 21.71 -8.41
CA LEU A 96 -6.43 20.84 -9.52
C LEU A 96 -5.69 19.50 -9.52
N ALA A 97 -4.38 19.51 -9.26
CA ALA A 97 -3.59 18.28 -9.15
C ALA A 97 -4.11 17.38 -8.01
N ILE A 98 -4.36 17.95 -6.82
CA ILE A 98 -4.94 17.19 -5.69
C ILE A 98 -6.34 16.67 -6.06
N ALA A 99 -7.16 17.45 -6.75
CA ALA A 99 -8.50 17.05 -7.18
C ALA A 99 -8.49 15.88 -8.15
N ALA A 100 -7.56 15.88 -9.10
CA ALA A 100 -7.36 14.77 -10.01
C ALA A 100 -6.98 13.49 -9.26
N SER A 101 -6.06 13.57 -8.29
CA SER A 101 -5.68 12.41 -7.47
C SER A 101 -6.83 11.90 -6.60
N VAL A 102 -7.58 12.80 -5.95
CA VAL A 102 -8.77 12.46 -5.13
C VAL A 102 -9.83 11.77 -5.95
N LYS A 103 -10.10 12.26 -7.16
CA LYS A 103 -11.06 11.64 -8.08
C LYS A 103 -10.70 10.19 -8.37
N ILE A 104 -9.44 9.92 -8.75
CA ILE A 104 -8.96 8.56 -9.05
C ILE A 104 -9.14 7.65 -7.84
N VAL A 105 -8.70 8.08 -6.65
CA VAL A 105 -8.82 7.28 -5.42
C VAL A 105 -10.30 7.03 -5.06
N GLY A 106 -11.15 8.03 -5.24
CA GLY A 106 -12.60 7.92 -5.01
C GLY A 106 -13.27 6.93 -5.96
N GLU A 107 -12.95 7.00 -7.25
CA GLU A 107 -13.45 6.07 -8.28
C GLU A 107 -13.03 4.63 -7.99
N LEU A 108 -11.75 4.41 -7.62
CA LEU A 108 -11.26 3.08 -7.23
C LEU A 108 -11.99 2.54 -6.00
N ARG A 109 -12.29 3.39 -5.02
CA ARG A 109 -13.05 2.98 -3.83
C ARG A 109 -14.48 2.58 -4.20
N ILE A 110 -15.18 3.40 -4.97
CA ILE A 110 -16.54 3.11 -5.44
C ILE A 110 -16.58 1.78 -6.21
N ALA A 111 -15.61 1.53 -7.10
CA ALA A 111 -15.51 0.28 -7.85
C ALA A 111 -15.32 -0.94 -6.93
N ILE A 112 -14.48 -0.83 -5.90
CA ILE A 112 -14.29 -1.92 -4.92
C ILE A 112 -15.56 -2.17 -4.11
N ASP A 113 -16.24 -1.12 -3.66
CA ASP A 113 -17.49 -1.24 -2.90
C ASP A 113 -18.57 -1.92 -3.78
N ALA A 114 -18.68 -1.54 -5.06
CA ALA A 114 -19.61 -2.16 -6.01
C ALA A 114 -19.32 -3.65 -6.28
N LEU A 115 -18.04 -4.05 -6.31
CA LEU A 115 -17.66 -5.47 -6.46
C LEU A 115 -17.99 -6.30 -5.22
N ARG A 116 -18.00 -5.68 -4.03
CA ARG A 116 -18.29 -6.35 -2.75
C ARG A 116 -19.79 -6.49 -2.49
N ASP A 117 -20.61 -5.57 -3.00
CA ASP A 117 -22.09 -5.62 -2.87
C ASP A 117 -22.73 -6.68 -3.79
N THR A 118 -21.96 -7.31 -4.68
CA THR A 118 -22.40 -8.39 -5.57
C THR A 118 -22.16 -9.82 -5.06
N ASP A 119 -21.57 -9.98 -3.87
CA ASP A 119 -21.40 -11.26 -3.14
C ASP A 119 -22.42 -11.39 -1.99
#